data_AF-A0A0F9L255-F1
#
_entry.id   AF-A0A0F9L255-F1
#
_cell.length_a   1.000
_cell.length_b   1.000
_cell.length_c   1.000
_cell.angle_alpha   90.00
_cell.angle_beta   90.00
_cell.angle_gamma   90.00
#
_symmetry.space_group_name_H-M   'P 1'
#
loop_
_entity.id
_entity.type
_entity.pdbx_description
1 polymer ?
#
loop_
_entity_poly.entity_id
_entity_poly.type
_entity_poly.pdbx_seq_one_letter_code
_entity_poly.pdbx_strand_id
1 'polypeptide(L)'
;STVAAFLDQVSQDYGIPLVHLTFDVQFAEANLQTRVEALVNILRLRRKLRQEGGGSLSGVVLSERVPGLFLGVDVGSVSTKAVILNGELEVLAEAYLPTSRNPVKAVSLCLTRLRSQIDGQGIRAVGVTGSGRHLAAAMLGTEVVADEITCQALGVLQYVPDARSIIEIGGQDSKLIQLDTEGVPTWYNMNTICSAGTGSFLAGASREFGVPVEEMGPTALACEEEIRIAGRCGVFAESDVVTKQQQGHGIPSLIRGLCFALPRNYLNNVARNRSLQEPVVFTGGVAGNAAVVEGFRRTLGADIVVPPHHETTGAIGAAIMAAASKPTGMWEMSTVVGVEFSTMGIQCHDCSNECDVALLLRGKEVAAAFGSRCGKWETLVGREEYTPATGHPI
;
A
#
# COMPACT_ATOMS: atom_id res chain seq x y z
N SER A 1 1.57 -33.97 -1.49
CA SER A 1 1.47 -32.72 -0.71
C SER A 1 2.76 -31.96 -0.85
N THR A 2 2.72 -30.67 -1.17
CA THR A 2 3.92 -29.83 -1.24
C THR A 2 4.43 -29.55 0.18
N VAL A 3 5.73 -29.23 0.32
CA VAL A 3 6.32 -28.77 1.60
C VAL A 3 5.49 -27.61 2.18
N ALA A 4 5.00 -26.71 1.31
CA ALA A 4 4.13 -25.60 1.72
C ALA A 4 2.84 -26.06 2.41
N ALA A 5 2.15 -27.07 1.86
CA ALA A 5 0.92 -27.60 2.45
C ALA A 5 1.19 -28.28 3.81
N PHE A 6 2.32 -28.98 3.94
CA PHE A 6 2.75 -29.55 5.21
C PHE A 6 3.08 -28.48 6.26
N LEU A 7 3.78 -27.41 5.85
CA LEU A 7 4.08 -26.28 6.73
C LEU A 7 2.82 -25.51 7.15
N ASP A 8 1.86 -25.29 6.24
CA ASP A 8 0.55 -24.71 6.57
C ASP A 8 -0.19 -25.58 7.60
N GLN A 9 -0.16 -26.91 7.43
CA GLN A 9 -0.76 -27.84 8.39
C GLN A 9 -0.06 -27.78 9.75
N VAL A 10 1.27 -27.79 9.80
CA VAL A 10 2.04 -27.64 11.05
C VAL A 10 1.77 -26.30 11.73
N SER A 11 1.65 -25.21 10.94
CA SER A 11 1.29 -23.89 11.46
C SER A 11 -0.08 -23.91 12.15
N GLN A 12 -1.07 -24.55 11.52
CA GLN A 12 -2.42 -24.70 12.07
C GLN A 12 -2.44 -25.60 13.31
N ASP A 13 -1.79 -26.77 13.25
CA ASP A 13 -1.81 -27.78 14.31
C ASP A 13 -1.10 -27.31 15.59
N TYR A 14 -0.05 -26.50 15.46
CA TYR A 14 0.83 -26.11 16.58
C TYR A 14 0.82 -24.61 16.90
N GLY A 15 0.00 -23.81 16.19
CA GLY A 15 -0.05 -22.36 16.37
C GLY A 15 1.28 -21.66 16.07
N ILE A 16 2.13 -22.25 15.24
CA ILE A 16 3.43 -21.69 14.85
C ILE A 16 3.18 -20.65 13.76
N PRO A 17 3.52 -19.36 13.94
CA PRO A 17 3.34 -18.36 12.90
C PRO A 17 4.28 -18.67 11.74
N LEU A 18 3.69 -18.96 10.58
CA LEU A 18 4.42 -19.34 9.38
C LEU A 18 4.19 -18.29 8.29
N VAL A 19 5.27 -17.61 7.88
CA VAL A 19 5.23 -16.66 6.77
C VAL A 19 5.81 -17.32 5.53
N HIS A 20 4.98 -17.52 4.51
CA HIS A 20 5.44 -18.01 3.21
C HIS A 20 6.05 -16.87 2.40
N LEU A 21 7.38 -16.80 2.39
CA LEU A 21 8.10 -15.96 1.45
C LEU A 21 8.23 -16.74 0.14
N THR A 22 7.48 -16.32 -0.88
CA THR A 22 7.73 -16.87 -2.22
C THR A 22 8.82 -16.05 -2.87
N PHE A 23 9.89 -16.73 -3.28
CA PHE A 23 10.96 -16.17 -4.09
C PHE A 23 10.74 -16.60 -5.53
N ASP A 24 10.65 -15.63 -6.41
CA ASP A 24 10.80 -15.76 -7.85
C ASP A 24 12.09 -15.00 -8.15
N VAL A 25 12.96 -15.58 -8.96
CA VAL A 25 14.38 -15.19 -9.08
C VAL A 25 14.54 -13.77 -9.65
N GLN A 26 13.43 -13.12 -10.02
CA GLN A 26 13.34 -11.78 -10.60
C GLN A 26 13.06 -10.65 -9.58
N PHE A 27 13.00 -10.91 -8.27
CA PHE A 27 12.60 -9.87 -7.32
C PHE A 27 13.68 -8.82 -7.02
N ALA A 28 13.25 -7.55 -7.05
CA ALA A 28 14.01 -6.43 -6.50
C ALA A 28 14.10 -6.52 -4.97
N GLU A 29 15.26 -6.21 -4.41
CA GLU A 29 15.61 -6.22 -2.98
C GLU A 29 14.57 -5.54 -2.07
N ALA A 30 13.94 -4.46 -2.55
CA ALA A 30 12.90 -3.71 -1.83
C ALA A 30 11.64 -4.53 -1.49
N ASN A 31 11.26 -5.49 -2.33
CA ASN A 31 10.12 -6.37 -2.06
C ASN A 31 10.48 -7.38 -0.95
N LEU A 32 11.71 -7.89 -0.94
CA LEU A 32 12.18 -8.78 0.11
C LEU A 32 12.27 -8.04 1.45
N GLN A 33 12.83 -6.83 1.44
CA GLN A 33 12.92 -6.00 2.64
C GLN A 33 11.54 -5.76 3.26
N THR A 34 10.56 -5.31 2.48
CA THR A 34 9.19 -5.07 2.99
C THR A 34 8.58 -6.35 3.58
N ARG A 35 8.81 -7.51 2.96
CA ARG A 35 8.34 -8.79 3.49
C ARG A 35 9.04 -9.14 4.81
N VAL A 36 10.34 -8.95 4.94
CA VAL A 36 11.09 -9.23 6.18
C VAL A 36 10.69 -8.26 7.29
N GLU A 37 10.53 -6.97 6.99
CA GLU A 37 10.07 -5.95 7.93
C GLU A 37 8.67 -6.29 8.48
N ALA A 38 7.73 -6.68 7.60
CA ALA A 38 6.41 -7.14 8.01
C ALA A 38 6.49 -8.33 8.98
N LEU A 39 7.31 -9.33 8.68
CA LEU A 39 7.53 -10.47 9.58
C LEU A 39 8.07 -10.04 10.95
N VAL A 40 9.09 -9.17 10.98
CA VAL A 40 9.66 -8.65 12.24
C VAL A 40 8.61 -7.88 13.02
N ASN A 41 7.80 -7.05 12.36
CA ASN A 41 6.73 -6.29 12.99
C ASN A 41 5.63 -7.20 13.56
N ILE A 42 5.20 -8.23 12.81
CA ILE A 42 4.29 -9.27 13.29
C ILE A 42 4.81 -9.93 14.58
N LEU A 43 6.10 -10.29 14.62
CA LEU A 43 6.72 -10.89 15.81
C LEU A 43 6.76 -9.93 17.00
N ARG A 44 7.06 -8.64 16.76
CA ARG A 44 7.03 -7.59 17.79
C ARG A 44 5.61 -7.40 18.34
N LEU A 45 4.61 -7.35 17.47
CA LEU A 45 3.20 -7.23 17.86
C LEU A 45 2.75 -8.42 18.71
N ARG A 46 3.07 -9.66 18.31
CA ARG A 46 2.79 -10.86 19.11
C ARG A 46 3.45 -10.82 20.49
N ARG A 47 4.70 -10.35 20.56
CA ARG A 47 5.39 -10.20 21.85
C ARG A 47 4.67 -9.19 22.74
N LYS A 48 4.25 -8.05 22.18
CA LYS A 48 3.51 -7.01 22.91
C LYS A 48 2.17 -7.53 23.42
N LEU A 49 1.39 -8.22 22.57
CA LEU A 49 0.13 -8.88 22.94
C LEU A 49 0.30 -9.85 24.13
N ARG A 50 1.35 -10.68 24.10
CA ARG A 50 1.64 -11.60 25.21
C ARG A 50 2.01 -10.87 26.51
N GLN A 51 2.70 -9.74 26.43
CA GLN A 51 3.11 -8.95 27.60
C GLN A 51 1.92 -8.23 28.25
N GLU A 52 0.91 -7.85 27.47
CA GLU A 52 -0.30 -7.17 27.95
C GLU A 52 -1.42 -8.13 28.40
N GLY A 53 -1.15 -9.45 28.43
CA GLY A 53 -2.10 -10.45 28.91
C GLY A 53 -3.05 -11.03 27.85
N GLY A 54 -2.74 -10.85 26.56
CA GLY A 54 -3.58 -11.23 25.42
C GLY A 54 -4.52 -10.10 24.97
N GLY A 55 -5.29 -10.33 23.91
CA GLY A 55 -6.26 -9.35 23.38
C GLY A 55 -6.24 -9.26 21.85
N SER A 56 -6.88 -8.25 21.29
CA SER A 56 -6.78 -7.94 19.86
C SER A 56 -5.66 -6.94 19.58
N LEU A 57 -5.11 -6.97 18.38
CA LEU A 57 -4.13 -6.03 17.86
C LEU A 57 -4.66 -4.59 17.96
N SER A 58 -5.93 -4.39 17.64
CA SER A 58 -6.63 -3.12 17.87
C SER A 58 -6.64 -2.77 19.36
N GLY A 59 -6.92 -3.71 20.25
CA GLY A 59 -6.85 -3.49 21.70
C GLY A 59 -5.46 -3.04 22.15
N VAL A 60 -4.38 -3.62 21.65
CA VAL A 60 -3.00 -3.34 22.13
C VAL A 60 -2.35 -2.13 21.46
N VAL A 61 -2.75 -1.79 20.23
CA VAL A 61 -2.23 -0.62 19.51
C VAL A 61 -3.12 0.61 19.74
N LEU A 62 -4.42 0.41 19.99
CA LEU A 62 -5.41 1.48 20.19
C LEU A 62 -5.88 1.62 21.66
N SER A 63 -5.29 0.89 22.62
CA SER A 63 -5.72 0.90 24.04
C SER A 63 -5.60 2.25 24.71
N GLU A 64 -4.59 3.05 24.34
CA GLU A 64 -4.38 4.38 24.89
C GLU A 64 -4.71 5.44 23.83
N ARG A 65 -5.90 6.03 23.95
CA ARG A 65 -6.24 7.25 23.21
C ARG A 65 -5.35 8.38 23.67
N VAL A 66 -4.46 8.85 22.79
CA VAL A 66 -3.52 9.93 23.09
C VAL A 66 -4.10 11.25 22.56
N PRO A 67 -4.33 12.27 23.40
CA PRO A 67 -4.83 13.55 22.91
C PRO A 67 -3.88 14.19 21.89
N GLY A 68 -4.43 14.63 20.76
CA GLY A 68 -3.71 15.35 19.71
C GLY A 68 -4.08 14.89 18.31
N LEU A 69 -3.33 15.38 17.32
CA LEU A 69 -3.49 15.01 15.92
C LEU A 69 -2.32 14.15 15.44
N PHE A 70 -2.59 13.17 14.60
CA PHE A 70 -1.59 12.24 14.08
C PHE A 70 -1.69 12.17 12.56
N LEU A 71 -0.56 12.38 11.88
CA LEU A 71 -0.49 12.33 10.42
C LEU A 71 0.00 10.95 9.97
N GLY A 72 -0.69 10.37 9.01
CA GLY A 72 -0.23 9.18 8.30
C GLY A 72 -0.04 9.49 6.83
N VAL A 73 1.06 9.04 6.23
CA VAL A 73 1.34 9.21 4.81
C VAL A 73 1.70 7.86 4.18
N ASP A 74 0.93 7.43 3.18
CA ASP A 74 1.19 6.25 2.37
C ASP A 74 1.66 6.68 0.98
N VAL A 75 2.96 6.48 0.70
CA VAL A 75 3.55 6.81 -0.60
C VAL A 75 3.69 5.56 -1.44
N GLY A 76 2.71 5.34 -2.31
CA GLY A 76 2.74 4.28 -3.33
C GLY A 76 3.35 4.74 -4.66
N SER A 77 3.61 3.79 -5.55
CA SER A 77 4.12 4.03 -6.90
C SER A 77 3.15 4.82 -7.79
N VAL A 78 1.84 4.58 -7.63
CA VAL A 78 0.77 5.20 -8.42
C VAL A 78 0.12 6.37 -7.70
N SER A 79 -0.16 6.20 -6.41
CA SER A 79 -0.87 7.19 -5.60
C SER A 79 -0.19 7.42 -4.27
N THR A 80 -0.27 8.66 -3.80
CA THR A 80 0.15 9.10 -2.48
C THR A 80 -1.11 9.48 -1.72
N LYS A 81 -1.22 8.98 -0.48
CA LYS A 81 -2.34 9.27 0.40
C LYS A 81 -1.84 9.85 1.70
N ALA A 82 -2.60 10.75 2.28
CA ALA A 82 -2.32 11.28 3.59
C ALA A 82 -3.61 11.44 4.39
N VAL A 83 -3.55 11.17 5.69
CA VAL A 83 -4.69 11.24 6.61
C VAL A 83 -4.27 11.88 7.92
N ILE A 84 -5.16 12.68 8.51
CA ILE A 84 -5.01 13.18 9.88
C ILE A 84 -6.07 12.51 10.75
N LEU A 85 -5.60 11.87 11.82
CA LEU A 85 -6.44 11.31 12.88
C LEU A 85 -6.46 12.22 14.10
N ASN A 86 -7.58 12.26 14.83
CA ASN A 86 -7.63 12.80 16.18
C ASN A 86 -7.20 11.75 17.23
N GLY A 87 -7.21 12.13 18.52
CA GLY A 87 -6.87 11.22 19.62
C GLY A 87 -7.84 10.06 19.81
N GLU A 88 -9.04 10.17 19.24
CA GLU A 88 -10.06 9.12 19.18
C GLU A 88 -9.90 8.21 17.96
N LEU A 89 -8.85 8.44 17.14
CA LEU A 89 -8.52 7.74 15.90
C LEU A 89 -9.56 7.92 14.79
N GLU A 90 -10.32 9.00 14.83
CA GLU A 90 -11.26 9.40 13.79
C GLU A 90 -10.55 10.22 12.71
N VAL A 91 -10.90 9.99 11.45
CA VAL A 91 -10.36 10.74 10.32
C VAL A 91 -10.94 12.15 10.32
N LEU A 92 -10.07 13.15 10.49
CA LEU A 92 -10.44 14.58 10.40
C LEU A 92 -10.21 15.16 9.01
N ALA A 93 -9.18 14.68 8.31
CA ALA A 93 -8.81 15.15 6.99
C ALA A 93 -8.15 14.03 6.20
N GLU A 94 -8.38 14.02 4.89
CA GLU A 94 -7.76 13.06 3.99
C GLU A 94 -7.39 13.70 2.63
N ALA A 95 -6.38 13.11 2.00
CA ALA A 95 -5.95 13.45 0.66
C ALA A 95 -5.53 12.18 -0.07
N TYR A 96 -6.01 12.03 -1.31
CA TYR A 96 -5.63 10.98 -2.24
C TYR A 96 -5.22 11.66 -3.54
N LEU A 97 -3.95 11.53 -3.95
CA LEU A 97 -3.42 12.16 -5.15
C LEU A 97 -2.57 11.18 -5.96
N PRO A 98 -2.52 11.30 -7.29
CA PRO A 98 -1.61 10.53 -8.11
C PRO A 98 -0.15 10.93 -7.82
N THR A 99 0.71 9.95 -7.53
CA THR A 99 2.15 10.14 -7.31
C THR A 99 2.83 10.76 -8.54
N SER A 100 2.32 10.45 -9.74
CA SER A 100 2.73 11.06 -11.01
C SER A 100 4.24 11.04 -11.26
N ARG A 101 4.91 9.96 -10.83
CA ARG A 101 6.38 9.77 -10.89
C ARG A 101 7.20 10.82 -10.13
N ASN A 102 6.56 11.64 -9.30
CA ASN A 102 7.21 12.64 -8.46
C ASN A 102 6.67 12.53 -7.02
N PRO A 103 7.15 11.56 -6.23
CA PRO A 103 6.67 11.33 -4.87
C PRO A 103 6.91 12.53 -3.96
N VAL A 104 8.01 13.27 -4.16
CA VAL A 104 8.30 14.49 -3.41
C VAL A 104 7.17 15.52 -3.57
N LYS A 105 6.83 15.84 -4.82
CA LYS A 105 5.74 16.78 -5.11
C LYS A 105 4.39 16.26 -4.61
N ALA A 106 4.13 14.97 -4.77
CA ALA A 106 2.87 14.36 -4.34
C ALA A 106 2.65 14.44 -2.82
N VAL A 107 3.70 14.18 -2.02
CA VAL A 107 3.66 14.36 -0.56
C VAL A 107 3.37 15.82 -0.20
N SER A 108 4.10 16.78 -0.76
CA SER A 108 3.89 18.20 -0.47
C SER A 108 2.48 18.69 -0.86
N LEU A 109 1.92 18.20 -1.96
CA LEU A 109 0.55 18.51 -2.38
C LEU A 109 -0.50 17.88 -1.44
N CYS A 110 -0.29 16.64 -0.99
CA CYS A 110 -1.18 16.00 -0.01
C CYS A 110 -1.22 16.82 1.27
N LEU A 111 -0.06 17.22 1.81
CA LEU A 111 0.02 18.05 3.02
C LEU A 111 -0.66 19.43 2.83
N THR A 112 -0.47 20.05 1.66
CA THR A 112 -1.13 21.33 1.34
C THR A 112 -2.65 21.16 1.35
N ARG A 113 -3.17 20.05 0.81
CA ARG A 113 -4.62 19.75 0.80
C ARG A 113 -5.15 19.44 2.20
N LEU A 114 -4.39 18.73 3.03
CA LEU A 114 -4.75 18.47 4.43
C LEU A 114 -4.77 19.77 5.26
N ARG A 115 -3.81 20.68 5.05
CA ARG A 115 -3.76 21.97 5.75
C ARG A 115 -5.04 22.78 5.58
N SER A 116 -5.69 22.69 4.41
CA SER A 116 -6.95 23.39 4.15
C SER A 116 -8.18 22.79 4.85
N GLN A 117 -8.04 21.62 5.48
CA GLN A 117 -9.12 20.86 6.11
C GLN A 117 -9.08 20.90 7.65
N ILE A 118 -8.03 21.48 8.25
CA ILE A 118 -7.86 21.54 9.70
C ILE A 118 -7.52 22.96 10.18
N ASP A 119 -7.94 23.30 11.40
CA ASP A 119 -7.79 24.64 11.99
C ASP A 119 -6.40 24.92 12.58
N GLY A 120 -5.33 24.52 11.88
CA GLY A 120 -3.94 24.83 12.28
C GLY A 120 -3.48 24.22 13.60
N GLN A 121 -4.20 23.22 14.14
CA GLN A 121 -3.75 22.42 15.26
C GLN A 121 -2.46 21.67 14.90
N GLY A 122 -1.46 21.72 15.78
CA GLY A 122 -0.19 21.03 15.53
C GLY A 122 -0.32 19.51 15.61
N ILE A 123 0.50 18.82 14.83
CA ILE A 123 0.51 17.36 14.73
C ILE A 123 1.46 16.80 15.78
N ARG A 124 1.07 15.79 16.56
CA ARG A 124 1.90 15.18 17.61
C ARG A 124 2.94 14.22 17.05
N ALA A 125 2.56 13.42 16.06
CA ALA A 125 3.47 12.53 15.37
C ALA A 125 3.03 12.26 13.93
N VAL A 126 4.00 11.85 13.14
CA VAL A 126 3.85 11.50 11.73
C VAL A 126 4.29 10.06 11.54
N GLY A 127 3.49 9.24 10.88
CA GLY A 127 3.83 7.89 10.47
C GLY A 127 3.83 7.77 8.96
N VAL A 128 4.72 6.95 8.42
CA VAL A 128 4.85 6.76 6.97
C VAL A 128 4.86 5.29 6.59
N THR A 129 4.25 4.98 5.44
CA THR A 129 4.21 3.64 4.85
C THR A 129 4.21 3.69 3.31
N GLY A 130 4.08 2.52 2.68
CA GLY A 130 4.16 2.35 1.23
C GLY A 130 5.58 2.17 0.71
N SER A 131 5.73 2.04 -0.61
CA SER A 131 7.02 1.83 -1.29
C SER A 131 7.96 3.04 -1.17
N GLY A 132 7.42 4.25 -1.05
CA GLY A 132 8.15 5.50 -0.89
C GLY A 132 8.35 5.94 0.56
N ARG A 133 8.05 5.07 1.54
CA ARG A 133 8.05 5.43 2.98
C ARG A 133 9.34 6.04 3.49
N HIS A 134 10.51 5.57 3.03
CA HIS A 134 11.79 6.12 3.49
C HIS A 134 12.07 7.52 2.93
N LEU A 135 11.65 7.78 1.69
CA LEU A 135 11.67 9.13 1.12
C LEU A 135 10.73 10.05 1.89
N ALA A 136 9.52 9.59 2.20
CA ALA A 136 8.57 10.35 3.01
C ALA A 136 9.11 10.58 4.43
N ALA A 137 9.73 9.58 5.05
CA ALA A 137 10.34 9.67 6.38
C ALA A 137 11.39 10.79 6.43
N ALA A 138 12.28 10.81 5.42
CA ALA A 138 13.32 11.83 5.31
C ALA A 138 12.75 13.23 5.08
N MET A 139 11.73 13.36 4.23
CA MET A 139 11.05 14.64 4.01
C MET A 139 10.35 15.15 5.28
N LEU A 140 9.67 14.25 6.00
CA LEU A 140 8.83 14.58 7.15
C LEU A 140 9.62 14.60 8.47
N GLY A 141 10.87 14.14 8.48
CA GLY A 141 11.70 14.04 9.70
C GLY A 141 11.11 13.09 10.75
N THR A 142 10.52 11.97 10.32
CA THR A 142 9.92 10.98 11.24
C THR A 142 10.68 9.66 11.28
N GLU A 143 10.73 9.06 12.48
CA GLU A 143 11.27 7.72 12.71
C GLU A 143 10.17 6.63 12.68
N VAL A 144 8.89 7.01 12.62
CA VAL A 144 7.77 6.05 12.55
C VAL A 144 7.59 5.59 11.10
N VAL A 145 8.45 4.67 10.69
CA VAL A 145 8.44 4.05 9.36
C VAL A 145 7.91 2.62 9.47
N ALA A 146 6.71 2.39 8.95
CA ALA A 146 6.00 1.12 9.09
C ALA A 146 5.78 0.44 7.73
N ASP A 147 5.82 -0.89 7.74
CA ASP A 147 5.52 -1.68 6.55
C ASP A 147 4.02 -1.60 6.21
N GLU A 148 3.72 -1.75 4.93
CA GLU A 148 2.35 -1.59 4.43
C GLU A 148 1.40 -2.70 4.88
N ILE A 149 1.91 -3.91 5.15
CA ILE A 149 1.06 -5.04 5.58
C ILE A 149 0.48 -4.75 6.96
N THR A 150 1.33 -4.31 7.89
CA THR A 150 0.91 -3.91 9.24
C THR A 150 -0.03 -2.70 9.19
N CYS A 151 0.30 -1.67 8.41
CA CYS A 151 -0.54 -0.48 8.28
C CYS A 151 -1.92 -0.80 7.69
N GLN A 152 -2.00 -1.61 6.63
CA GLN A 152 -3.28 -2.05 6.05
C GLN A 152 -4.12 -2.81 7.07
N ALA A 153 -3.51 -3.73 7.82
CA ALA A 153 -4.20 -4.46 8.88
C ALA A 153 -4.78 -3.51 9.95
N LEU A 154 -3.97 -2.59 10.48
CA LEU A 154 -4.41 -1.62 11.49
C LEU A 154 -5.50 -0.68 10.97
N GLY A 155 -5.35 -0.16 9.75
CA GLY A 155 -6.34 0.71 9.13
C GLY A 155 -7.69 0.02 8.90
N VAL A 156 -7.68 -1.27 8.53
CA VAL A 156 -8.91 -2.06 8.39
C VAL A 156 -9.53 -2.38 9.75
N LEU A 157 -8.73 -2.84 10.72
CA LEU A 157 -9.22 -3.25 12.04
C LEU A 157 -9.85 -2.11 12.83
N GLN A 158 -9.58 -0.85 12.47
CA GLN A 158 -10.27 0.32 13.01
C GLN A 158 -11.77 0.32 12.68
N TYR A 159 -12.17 -0.19 11.51
CA TYR A 159 -13.54 -0.17 11.02
C TYR A 159 -14.20 -1.55 11.01
N VAL A 160 -13.40 -2.61 10.86
CA VAL A 160 -13.85 -4.01 10.83
C VAL A 160 -12.97 -4.82 11.80
N PRO A 161 -13.23 -4.76 13.13
CA PRO A 161 -12.33 -5.30 14.15
C PRO A 161 -12.14 -6.81 14.11
N ASP A 162 -13.06 -7.55 13.49
CA ASP A 162 -13.07 -9.00 13.36
C ASP A 162 -12.62 -9.47 11.96
N ALA A 163 -12.12 -8.57 11.10
CA ALA A 163 -11.66 -8.89 9.75
C ALA A 163 -10.66 -10.06 9.74
N ARG A 164 -10.85 -10.98 8.79
CA ARG A 164 -10.01 -12.20 8.67
C ARG A 164 -9.22 -12.27 7.38
N SER A 165 -9.70 -11.64 6.32
CA SER A 165 -8.97 -11.50 5.07
C SER A 165 -9.11 -10.08 4.53
N ILE A 166 -8.01 -9.48 4.11
CA ILE A 166 -7.96 -8.15 3.50
C ILE A 166 -7.46 -8.33 2.07
N ILE A 167 -8.33 -8.02 1.13
CA ILE A 167 -8.01 -7.81 -0.28
C ILE A 167 -7.65 -6.33 -0.41
N GLU A 168 -6.44 -5.99 -0.81
CA GLU A 168 -6.05 -4.62 -1.16
C GLU A 168 -5.66 -4.59 -2.62
N ILE A 169 -6.30 -3.72 -3.40
CA ILE A 169 -5.97 -3.56 -4.82
C ILE A 169 -5.77 -2.08 -5.15
N GLY A 170 -4.49 -1.73 -5.27
CA GLY A 170 -4.03 -0.43 -5.71
C GLY A 170 -3.93 -0.32 -7.23
N GLY A 171 -3.22 0.73 -7.68
CA GLY A 171 -3.05 1.00 -9.10
C GLY A 171 -2.08 0.04 -9.80
N GLN A 172 -0.93 -0.27 -9.19
CA GLN A 172 0.11 -1.10 -9.82
C GLN A 172 0.44 -2.37 -9.04
N ASP A 173 -0.02 -2.45 -7.80
CA ASP A 173 0.19 -3.61 -6.95
C ASP A 173 -1.13 -4.01 -6.26
N SER A 174 -1.10 -5.20 -5.70
CA SER A 174 -2.24 -5.82 -5.03
C SER A 174 -1.74 -6.77 -3.96
N LYS A 175 -2.48 -6.89 -2.86
CA LYS A 175 -2.10 -7.65 -1.68
C LYS A 175 -3.27 -8.46 -1.17
N LEU A 176 -2.99 -9.67 -0.70
CA LEU A 176 -3.88 -10.43 0.17
C LEU A 176 -3.21 -10.54 1.53
N ILE A 177 -3.92 -10.20 2.60
CA ILE A 177 -3.47 -10.32 3.98
C ILE A 177 -4.49 -11.15 4.75
N GLN A 178 -4.07 -12.22 5.40
CA GLN A 178 -4.90 -13.01 6.31
C GLN A 178 -4.52 -12.70 7.75
N LEU A 179 -5.53 -12.50 8.57
CA LEU A 179 -5.39 -12.18 9.99
C LEU A 179 -5.83 -13.37 10.84
N ASP A 180 -5.21 -13.54 12.00
CA ASP A 180 -5.74 -14.42 13.04
C ASP A 180 -6.86 -13.75 13.86
N THR A 181 -7.35 -14.44 14.90
CA THR A 181 -8.40 -13.94 15.80
C THR A 181 -7.97 -12.72 16.60
N GLU A 182 -6.66 -12.50 16.73
CA GLU A 182 -6.10 -11.33 17.40
C GLU A 182 -5.89 -10.18 16.41
N GLY A 183 -6.25 -10.34 15.12
CA GLY A 183 -6.03 -9.31 14.10
C GLY A 183 -4.58 -9.22 13.63
N VAL A 184 -3.71 -10.16 14.01
CA VAL A 184 -2.31 -10.17 13.59
C VAL A 184 -2.16 -10.84 12.22
N PRO A 185 -1.42 -10.25 11.26
CA PRO A 185 -1.15 -10.92 10.00
C PRO A 185 -0.45 -12.26 10.20
N THR A 186 -1.03 -13.31 9.62
CA THR A 186 -0.48 -14.68 9.63
C THR A 186 0.03 -15.09 8.26
N TRP A 187 -0.57 -14.56 7.20
CA TRP A 187 -0.18 -14.84 5.84
C TRP A 187 -0.39 -13.60 4.99
N TYR A 188 0.51 -13.34 4.05
CA TYR A 188 0.31 -12.29 3.07
C TYR A 188 1.03 -12.62 1.77
N ASN A 189 0.47 -12.15 0.67
CA ASN A 189 1.13 -12.15 -0.61
C ASN A 189 0.87 -10.85 -1.35
N MET A 190 1.83 -10.44 -2.17
CA MET A 190 1.78 -9.21 -2.94
C MET A 190 2.20 -9.50 -4.38
N ASN A 191 1.52 -8.85 -5.32
CA ASN A 191 1.87 -8.87 -6.73
C ASN A 191 2.18 -7.44 -7.18
N THR A 192 3.43 -7.20 -7.59
CA THR A 192 3.92 -5.92 -8.09
C THR A 192 4.30 -5.97 -9.58
N ILE A 193 4.13 -7.12 -10.25
CA ILE A 193 4.63 -7.37 -11.60
C ILE A 193 3.47 -7.43 -12.61
N CYS A 194 2.42 -8.17 -12.28
CA CYS A 194 1.34 -8.43 -13.21
C CYS A 194 0.22 -7.38 -13.05
N SER A 195 -0.12 -6.69 -14.14
CA SER A 195 -1.23 -5.73 -14.17
C SER A 195 -2.61 -6.36 -14.02
N ALA A 196 -2.77 -7.64 -14.43
CA ALA A 196 -4.07 -8.31 -14.57
C ALA A 196 -4.94 -8.37 -13.30
N GLY A 197 -4.34 -8.17 -12.13
CA GLY A 197 -5.00 -8.15 -10.82
C GLY A 197 -4.96 -6.79 -10.13
N THR A 198 -4.67 -5.69 -10.84
CA THR A 198 -4.49 -4.35 -10.27
C THR A 198 -5.33 -3.31 -11.02
N GLY A 199 -5.46 -2.10 -10.45
CA GLY A 199 -6.21 -1.01 -11.07
C GLY A 199 -5.66 -0.57 -12.43
N SER A 200 -4.37 -0.81 -12.71
CA SER A 200 -3.75 -0.51 -14.01
C SER A 200 -4.42 -1.25 -15.16
N PHE A 201 -5.01 -2.41 -14.90
CA PHE A 201 -5.78 -3.17 -15.87
C PHE A 201 -7.02 -2.41 -16.34
N LEU A 202 -7.79 -1.86 -15.39
CA LEU A 202 -8.97 -1.05 -15.69
C LEU A 202 -8.57 0.32 -16.25
N ALA A 203 -7.48 0.92 -15.77
CA ALA A 203 -6.97 2.19 -16.30
C ALA A 203 -6.43 2.07 -17.74
N GLY A 204 -5.96 0.89 -18.15
CA GLY A 204 -5.64 0.58 -19.55
C GLY A 204 -6.90 0.65 -20.41
N ALA A 205 -7.90 -0.15 -20.06
CA ALA A 205 -9.18 -0.22 -20.76
C ALA A 205 -9.94 1.12 -20.77
N SER A 206 -9.90 1.87 -19.67
CA SER A 206 -10.49 3.21 -19.58
C SER A 206 -9.96 4.15 -20.67
N ARG A 207 -8.64 4.17 -20.88
CA ARG A 207 -8.00 4.99 -21.91
C ARG A 207 -8.34 4.51 -23.33
N GLU A 208 -8.41 3.20 -23.52
CA GLU A 208 -8.74 2.59 -24.81
C GLU A 208 -10.19 2.86 -25.22
N PHE A 209 -11.14 2.74 -24.29
CA PHE A 209 -12.56 2.92 -24.56
C PHE A 209 -13.05 4.37 -24.43
N GLY A 210 -12.23 5.27 -23.87
CA GLY A 210 -12.62 6.64 -23.58
C GLY A 210 -13.66 6.76 -22.47
N VAL A 211 -13.73 5.79 -21.56
CA VAL A 211 -14.65 5.78 -20.41
C VAL A 211 -13.85 6.01 -19.14
N PRO A 212 -14.14 7.05 -18.33
CA PRO A 212 -13.47 7.28 -17.05
C PRO A 212 -13.50 6.05 -16.13
N VAL A 213 -12.43 5.82 -15.37
CA VAL A 213 -12.30 4.63 -14.49
C VAL A 213 -13.44 4.58 -13.46
N GLU A 214 -13.86 5.75 -12.98
CA GLU A 214 -14.94 5.97 -12.03
C GLU A 214 -16.31 5.58 -12.61
N GLU A 215 -16.48 5.67 -13.93
CA GLU A 215 -17.71 5.32 -14.64
C GLU A 215 -17.77 3.84 -15.04
N MET A 216 -16.63 3.13 -15.02
CA MET A 216 -16.57 1.72 -15.44
C MET A 216 -17.44 0.80 -14.57
N GLY A 217 -17.46 1.02 -13.25
CA GLY A 217 -18.26 0.22 -12.31
C GLY A 217 -19.77 0.33 -12.59
N PRO A 218 -20.35 1.54 -12.58
CA PRO A 218 -21.74 1.76 -12.97
C PRO A 218 -22.07 1.23 -14.37
N THR A 219 -21.19 1.45 -15.35
CA THR A 219 -21.35 0.94 -16.72
C THR A 219 -21.42 -0.58 -16.78
N ALA A 220 -20.53 -1.27 -16.05
CA ALA A 220 -20.53 -2.73 -15.97
C ALA A 220 -21.81 -3.28 -15.33
N LEU A 221 -22.29 -2.63 -14.26
CA LEU A 221 -23.48 -3.09 -13.52
C LEU A 221 -24.77 -2.88 -14.32
N ALA A 222 -24.87 -1.80 -15.09
CA ALA A 222 -26.03 -1.49 -15.95
C ALA A 222 -26.11 -2.39 -17.20
N CYS A 223 -25.01 -3.03 -17.60
CA CYS A 223 -25.00 -3.91 -18.77
C CYS A 223 -25.52 -5.32 -18.43
N GLU A 224 -26.52 -5.80 -19.17
CA GLU A 224 -27.06 -7.17 -19.00
C GLU A 224 -26.23 -8.23 -19.72
N GLU A 225 -25.61 -7.87 -20.84
CA GLU A 225 -24.80 -8.79 -21.65
C GLU A 225 -23.50 -9.15 -20.90
N GLU A 226 -23.37 -10.42 -20.54
CA GLU A 226 -22.17 -10.94 -19.90
C GLU A 226 -21.27 -11.61 -20.93
N ILE A 227 -20.08 -11.04 -21.13
CA ILE A 227 -19.03 -11.66 -21.92
C ILE A 227 -17.88 -12.10 -21.01
N ARG A 228 -17.35 -13.29 -21.29
CA ARG A 228 -16.17 -13.78 -20.60
C ARG A 228 -14.92 -13.28 -21.32
N ILE A 229 -14.16 -12.42 -20.63
CA ILE A 229 -12.79 -12.09 -21.03
C ILE A 229 -11.85 -13.18 -20.49
N ALA A 230 -11.20 -13.89 -21.41
CA ALA A 230 -10.18 -14.88 -21.18
C ALA A 230 -8.81 -14.20 -21.02
N GLY A 231 -8.08 -14.55 -19.96
CA GLY A 231 -6.71 -14.09 -19.79
C GLY A 231 -6.32 -13.98 -18.33
N ARG A 232 -5.37 -14.82 -17.91
CA ARG A 232 -4.71 -14.70 -16.60
C ARG A 232 -3.68 -13.54 -16.57
N CYS A 233 -3.31 -13.04 -17.75
CA CYS A 233 -2.35 -11.96 -17.99
C CYS A 233 -3.04 -10.79 -18.68
N GLY A 234 -2.66 -9.56 -18.34
CA GLY A 234 -3.24 -8.33 -18.89
C GLY A 234 -3.13 -8.26 -20.42
N VAL A 235 -1.98 -8.65 -20.97
CA VAL A 235 -1.73 -8.68 -22.42
C VAL A 235 -2.70 -9.61 -23.16
N PHE A 236 -2.99 -10.78 -22.60
CA PHE A 236 -3.95 -11.70 -23.21
C PHE A 236 -5.39 -11.23 -23.06
N ALA A 237 -5.71 -10.60 -21.93
CA ALA A 237 -7.02 -10.01 -21.73
C ALA A 237 -7.27 -8.83 -22.70
N GLU A 238 -6.27 -7.98 -22.97
CA GLU A 238 -6.33 -6.94 -24.00
C GLU A 238 -6.55 -7.55 -25.40
N SER A 239 -5.81 -8.61 -25.72
CA SER A 239 -5.98 -9.33 -27.00
C SER A 239 -7.39 -9.93 -27.17
N ASP A 240 -7.95 -10.48 -26.09
CA ASP A 240 -9.30 -11.05 -26.09
C ASP A 240 -10.37 -9.95 -26.17
N VAL A 241 -10.18 -8.80 -25.50
CA VAL A 241 -11.04 -7.62 -25.66
C VAL A 241 -11.13 -7.19 -27.13
N VAL A 242 -9.98 -7.07 -27.82
CA VAL A 242 -9.96 -6.72 -29.25
C VAL A 242 -10.74 -7.73 -30.09
N THR A 243 -10.55 -9.02 -29.80
CA THR A 243 -11.28 -10.10 -30.50
C THR A 243 -12.78 -10.00 -30.27
N LYS A 244 -13.22 -9.73 -29.03
CA LYS A 244 -14.63 -9.57 -28.67
C LYS A 244 -15.24 -8.31 -29.29
N GLN A 245 -14.47 -7.23 -29.36
CA GLN A 245 -14.90 -6.01 -30.05
C GLN A 245 -15.10 -6.25 -31.55
N GLN A 246 -14.19 -6.99 -32.21
CA GLN A 246 -14.33 -7.39 -33.61
C GLN A 246 -15.52 -8.33 -33.85
N GLN A 247 -15.94 -9.09 -32.84
CA GLN A 247 -17.16 -9.90 -32.85
C GLN A 247 -18.45 -9.07 -32.69
N GLY A 248 -18.33 -7.75 -32.47
CA GLY A 248 -19.45 -6.83 -32.38
C GLY A 248 -19.96 -6.58 -30.95
N HIS A 249 -19.27 -7.07 -29.91
CA HIS A 249 -19.64 -6.78 -28.53
C HIS A 249 -19.42 -5.30 -28.20
N GLY A 250 -20.38 -4.70 -27.51
CA GLY A 250 -20.35 -3.28 -27.13
C GLY A 250 -19.34 -2.99 -26.00
N ILE A 251 -18.94 -1.72 -25.90
CA ILE A 251 -18.06 -1.25 -24.82
C ILE A 251 -18.62 -1.59 -23.42
N PRO A 252 -19.92 -1.43 -23.11
CA PRO A 252 -20.43 -1.77 -21.79
C PRO A 252 -20.25 -3.25 -21.40
N SER A 253 -20.43 -4.18 -22.35
CA SER A 253 -20.22 -5.61 -22.07
C SER A 253 -18.74 -5.95 -21.95
N LEU A 254 -17.85 -5.31 -22.73
CA LEU A 254 -16.39 -5.40 -22.55
C LEU A 254 -15.95 -4.92 -21.16
N ILE A 255 -16.43 -3.76 -20.72
CA ILE A 255 -16.17 -3.20 -19.38
C ILE A 255 -16.67 -4.16 -18.29
N ARG A 256 -17.88 -4.72 -18.44
CA ARG A 256 -18.40 -5.75 -17.53
C ARG A 256 -17.49 -6.98 -17.50
N GLY A 257 -17.13 -7.51 -18.66
CA GLY A 257 -16.25 -8.67 -18.76
C GLY A 257 -14.89 -8.46 -18.06
N LEU A 258 -14.32 -7.26 -18.18
CA LEU A 258 -13.06 -6.87 -17.52
C LEU A 258 -13.21 -6.75 -16.00
N CYS A 259 -14.27 -6.07 -15.52
CA CYS A 259 -14.52 -5.91 -14.08
C CYS A 259 -14.68 -7.27 -13.38
N PHE A 260 -15.31 -8.25 -14.05
CA PHE A 260 -15.48 -9.61 -13.53
C PHE A 260 -14.26 -10.51 -13.76
N ALA A 261 -13.37 -10.17 -14.70
CA ALA A 261 -12.10 -10.86 -14.90
C ALA A 261 -11.07 -10.53 -13.81
N LEU A 262 -11.07 -9.29 -13.32
CA LEU A 262 -10.10 -8.84 -12.31
C LEU A 262 -10.12 -9.68 -11.02
N PRO A 263 -11.27 -9.94 -10.36
CA PRO A 263 -11.34 -10.83 -9.19
C PRO A 263 -10.78 -12.23 -9.46
N ARG A 264 -11.12 -12.83 -10.61
CA ARG A 264 -10.60 -14.15 -11.01
C ARG A 264 -9.08 -14.13 -11.16
N ASN A 265 -8.53 -13.08 -11.76
CA ASN A 265 -7.09 -12.92 -11.94
C ASN A 265 -6.38 -12.69 -10.61
N TYR A 266 -6.95 -11.85 -9.75
CA TYR A 266 -6.45 -11.61 -8.40
C TYR A 266 -6.40 -12.91 -7.58
N LEU A 267 -7.48 -13.70 -7.56
CA LEU A 267 -7.53 -14.95 -6.80
C LEU A 267 -6.54 -16.01 -7.31
N ASN A 268 -6.35 -16.07 -8.64
CA ASN A 268 -5.36 -16.98 -9.22
C ASN A 268 -3.91 -16.54 -8.94
N ASN A 269 -3.60 -15.26 -9.11
CA ASN A 269 -2.21 -14.77 -9.13
C ASN A 269 -1.74 -14.32 -7.74
N VAL A 270 -2.59 -13.64 -6.98
CA VAL A 270 -2.26 -13.06 -5.66
C VAL A 270 -2.66 -14.02 -4.55
N ALA A 271 -3.92 -14.46 -4.54
CA ALA A 271 -4.39 -15.39 -3.51
C ALA A 271 -3.88 -16.82 -3.72
N ARG A 272 -3.40 -17.16 -4.94
CA ARG A 272 -2.94 -18.50 -5.32
C ARG A 272 -3.97 -19.59 -5.02
N ASN A 273 -5.25 -19.25 -5.26
CA ASN A 273 -6.39 -20.13 -4.98
C ASN A 273 -6.50 -20.57 -3.50
N ARG A 274 -5.92 -19.81 -2.57
CA ARG A 274 -6.13 -19.97 -1.14
C ARG A 274 -7.56 -19.57 -0.78
N SER A 275 -8.20 -20.31 0.11
CA SER A 275 -9.49 -19.91 0.69
C SER A 275 -9.32 -18.67 1.55
N LEU A 276 -10.19 -17.69 1.33
CA LEU A 276 -10.27 -16.48 2.16
C LEU A 276 -11.15 -16.79 3.37
N GLN A 277 -10.76 -16.24 4.52
CA GLN A 277 -11.51 -16.33 5.77
C GLN A 277 -12.38 -15.09 5.91
N GLU A 278 -13.65 -15.29 6.29
CA GLU A 278 -14.62 -14.21 6.54
C GLU A 278 -14.47 -13.65 7.96
N PRO A 279 -14.73 -12.35 8.18
CA PRO A 279 -15.13 -11.35 7.19
C PRO A 279 -14.00 -10.98 6.20
N VAL A 280 -14.36 -10.88 4.92
CA VAL A 280 -13.45 -10.44 3.85
C VAL A 280 -13.64 -8.95 3.62
N VAL A 281 -12.57 -8.19 3.77
CA VAL A 281 -12.55 -6.74 3.59
C VAL A 281 -11.82 -6.41 2.29
N PHE A 282 -12.36 -5.49 1.50
CA PHE A 282 -11.76 -5.02 0.25
C PHE A 282 -11.40 -3.52 0.33
N THR A 283 -10.10 -3.22 0.20
CA THR A 283 -9.51 -1.88 0.25
C THR A 283 -8.71 -1.53 -1.01
N GLY A 284 -8.20 -0.31 -1.06
CA GLY A 284 -7.52 0.27 -2.22
C GLY A 284 -8.46 1.03 -3.14
N GLY A 285 -7.91 1.66 -4.18
CA GLY A 285 -8.69 2.46 -5.13
C GLY A 285 -9.71 1.63 -5.92
N VAL A 286 -9.38 0.37 -6.23
CA VAL A 286 -10.28 -0.51 -7.00
C VAL A 286 -11.50 -0.94 -6.19
N ALA A 287 -11.46 -0.87 -4.86
CA ALA A 287 -12.61 -1.16 -4.00
C ALA A 287 -13.79 -0.18 -4.23
N GLY A 288 -13.54 1.00 -4.80
CA GLY A 288 -14.60 1.94 -5.22
C GLY A 288 -15.38 1.47 -6.46
N ASN A 289 -14.89 0.48 -7.20
CA ASN A 289 -15.59 -0.08 -8.35
C ASN A 289 -16.58 -1.17 -7.91
N ALA A 290 -17.86 -0.79 -7.80
CA ALA A 290 -18.92 -1.69 -7.35
C ALA A 290 -19.09 -2.97 -8.20
N ALA A 291 -18.74 -2.94 -9.49
CA ALA A 291 -18.78 -4.14 -10.34
C ALA A 291 -17.67 -5.14 -9.99
N VAL A 292 -16.49 -4.65 -9.59
CA VAL A 292 -15.40 -5.51 -9.10
C VAL A 292 -15.75 -6.11 -7.74
N VAL A 293 -16.35 -5.32 -6.84
CA VAL A 293 -16.86 -5.82 -5.55
C VAL A 293 -17.87 -6.95 -5.77
N GLU A 294 -18.84 -6.75 -6.67
CA GLU A 294 -19.80 -7.77 -7.06
C GLU A 294 -19.12 -9.00 -7.68
N GLY A 295 -18.10 -8.78 -8.51
CA GLY A 295 -17.30 -9.86 -9.07
C GLY A 295 -16.60 -10.70 -8.00
N PHE A 296 -16.09 -10.09 -6.92
CA PHE A 296 -15.56 -10.83 -5.77
C PHE A 296 -16.64 -11.60 -5.04
N ARG A 297 -17.79 -10.98 -4.74
CA ARG A 297 -18.93 -11.66 -4.08
C ARG A 297 -19.34 -12.92 -4.84
N ARG A 298 -19.50 -12.83 -6.16
CA ARG A 298 -19.85 -13.99 -7.00
C ARG A 298 -18.77 -15.05 -7.05
N THR A 299 -17.50 -14.64 -7.17
CA THR A 299 -16.40 -15.59 -7.32
C THR A 299 -16.10 -16.34 -6.03
N LEU A 300 -16.26 -15.67 -4.88
CA LEU A 300 -16.00 -16.24 -3.56
C LEU A 300 -17.22 -16.91 -2.93
N GLY A 301 -18.44 -16.51 -3.34
CA GLY A 301 -19.67 -16.93 -2.67
C GLY A 301 -19.80 -16.40 -1.24
N ALA A 302 -19.13 -15.30 -0.93
CA ALA A 302 -19.05 -14.68 0.39
C ALA A 302 -19.37 -13.19 0.29
N ASP A 303 -19.77 -12.58 1.40
CA ASP A 303 -19.93 -11.11 1.42
C ASP A 303 -18.56 -10.42 1.44
N ILE A 304 -18.52 -9.22 0.88
CA ILE A 304 -17.32 -8.38 0.77
C ILE A 304 -17.64 -7.04 1.43
N VAL A 305 -16.90 -6.74 2.50
CA VAL A 305 -17.00 -5.49 3.24
C VAL A 305 -16.05 -4.49 2.61
N VAL A 306 -16.57 -3.35 2.15
CA VAL A 306 -15.75 -2.19 1.75
C VAL A 306 -15.86 -1.18 2.88
N PRO A 307 -14.77 -0.91 3.63
CA PRO A 307 -14.83 0.01 4.76
C PRO A 307 -14.93 1.46 4.29
N PRO A 308 -15.34 2.41 5.15
CA PRO A 308 -15.12 3.82 4.88
C PRO A 308 -13.62 4.07 4.68
N HIS A 309 -13.27 5.11 3.90
CA HIS A 309 -11.88 5.47 3.62
C HIS A 309 -11.05 4.32 3.00
N HIS A 310 -11.69 3.42 2.24
CA HIS A 310 -11.03 2.24 1.65
C HIS A 310 -9.75 2.58 0.85
N GLU A 311 -9.65 3.77 0.27
CA GLU A 311 -8.49 4.25 -0.51
C GLU A 311 -7.28 4.66 0.35
N THR A 312 -7.49 4.96 1.63
CA THR A 312 -6.50 5.59 2.52
C THR A 312 -6.19 4.76 3.77
N THR A 313 -6.71 3.53 3.85
CA THR A 313 -6.49 2.58 4.97
C THR A 313 -5.00 2.38 5.34
N GLY A 314 -4.09 2.32 4.37
CA GLY A 314 -2.65 2.29 4.64
C GLY A 314 -2.14 3.54 5.38
N ALA A 315 -2.59 4.74 4.98
CA ALA A 315 -2.25 5.99 5.66
C ALA A 315 -2.88 6.05 7.06
N ILE A 316 -4.12 5.55 7.23
CA ILE A 316 -4.77 5.43 8.55
C ILE A 316 -3.93 4.55 9.48
N GLY A 317 -3.49 3.38 9.01
CA GLY A 317 -2.61 2.51 9.79
C GLY A 317 -1.29 3.17 10.17
N ALA A 318 -0.70 3.96 9.27
CA ALA A 318 0.52 4.72 9.57
C ALA A 318 0.29 5.79 10.64
N ALA A 319 -0.85 6.49 10.60
CA ALA A 319 -1.24 7.46 11.64
C ALA A 319 -1.48 6.78 13.00
N ILE A 320 -2.10 5.59 13.00
CA ILE A 320 -2.27 4.77 14.20
C ILE A 320 -0.92 4.37 14.80
N MET A 321 0.04 3.96 13.97
CA MET A 321 1.41 3.66 14.42
C MET A 321 2.11 4.90 15.00
N ALA A 322 1.84 6.08 14.44
CA ALA A 322 2.36 7.35 14.96
C ALA A 322 1.75 7.70 16.32
N ALA A 323 0.45 7.46 16.52
CA ALA A 323 -0.20 7.65 17.82
C ALA A 323 0.39 6.71 18.89
N ALA A 324 0.63 5.45 18.53
CA ALA A 324 1.18 4.44 19.43
C ALA A 324 2.65 4.68 19.84
N SER A 325 3.40 5.53 19.14
CA SER A 325 4.80 5.85 19.48
C SER A 325 4.95 6.76 20.71
N LYS A 326 3.84 7.27 21.26
CA LYS A 326 3.78 8.17 22.43
C LYS A 326 4.72 9.38 22.30
N PRO A 327 4.51 10.24 21.28
CA PRO A 327 5.41 11.35 20.98
C PRO A 327 5.41 12.43 22.07
N THR A 328 6.61 12.96 22.32
CA THR A 328 6.88 14.04 23.29
C THR A 328 6.90 15.44 22.66
N GLY A 329 6.93 15.55 21.32
CA GLY A 329 7.01 16.82 20.59
C GLY A 329 5.78 17.14 19.73
N MET A 330 5.89 18.24 18.97
CA MET A 330 4.96 18.60 17.90
C MET A 330 5.71 18.70 16.57
N TRP A 331 5.04 18.29 15.51
CA TRP A 331 5.44 18.37 14.13
C TRP A 331 4.62 19.44 13.41
N GLU A 332 5.30 20.25 12.61
CA GLU A 332 4.71 21.39 11.90
C GLU A 332 4.70 21.13 10.40
N MET A 333 3.54 21.30 9.75
CA MET A 333 3.41 21.12 8.29
C MET A 333 4.34 22.03 7.49
N SER A 334 4.69 23.21 8.02
CA SER A 334 5.60 24.16 7.38
C SER A 334 7.03 23.65 7.25
N THR A 335 7.39 22.55 7.93
CA THR A 335 8.69 21.87 7.71
C THR A 335 8.81 21.25 6.32
N VAL A 336 7.67 21.03 5.64
CA VAL A 336 7.61 20.47 4.29
C VAL A 336 6.86 21.38 3.32
N VAL A 337 5.71 21.92 3.72
CA VAL A 337 4.92 22.81 2.88
C VAL A 337 5.64 24.14 2.72
N GLY A 338 6.04 24.45 1.49
CA GLY A 338 6.81 25.66 1.15
C GLY A 338 8.33 25.47 1.20
N VAL A 339 8.81 24.28 1.56
CA VAL A 339 10.22 23.91 1.49
C VAL A 339 10.52 23.25 0.15
N GLU A 340 11.60 23.65 -0.50
CA GLU A 340 12.03 23.06 -1.76
C GLU A 340 12.73 21.73 -1.51
N PHE A 341 12.10 20.65 -1.98
CA PHE A 341 12.70 19.33 -2.05
C PHE A 341 12.89 18.93 -3.52
N SER A 342 14.02 18.30 -3.81
CA SER A 342 14.30 17.75 -5.14
C SER A 342 15.03 16.42 -5.03
N THR A 343 15.08 15.66 -6.13
CA THR A 343 15.79 14.39 -6.20
C THR A 343 16.86 14.43 -7.27
N MET A 344 18.02 13.83 -7.00
CA MET A 344 19.12 13.70 -7.95
C MET A 344 19.58 12.24 -8.03
N GLY A 345 19.70 11.72 -9.25
CA GLY A 345 20.23 10.37 -9.50
C GLY A 345 21.74 10.39 -9.72
N ILE A 346 22.44 9.39 -9.18
CA ILE A 346 23.88 9.18 -9.33
C ILE A 346 24.13 7.71 -9.60
N GLN A 347 24.95 7.40 -10.60
CA GLN A 347 25.44 6.03 -10.81
C GLN A 347 26.79 5.87 -10.08
N CYS A 348 26.85 4.94 -9.13
CA CYS A 348 28.04 4.71 -8.30
C CYS A 348 28.90 3.58 -8.89
N HIS A 349 30.13 3.88 -9.30
CA HIS A 349 31.04 2.93 -9.96
C HIS A 349 32.19 2.40 -9.08
N ASP A 350 32.17 2.66 -7.78
CA ASP A 350 33.26 2.32 -6.86
C ASP A 350 33.49 0.81 -6.66
N CYS A 351 32.52 -0.04 -7.00
CA CYS A 351 32.62 -1.49 -6.89
C CYS A 351 31.69 -2.17 -7.91
N SER A 352 31.75 -3.51 -8.00
CA SER A 352 30.98 -4.32 -8.94
C SER A 352 29.45 -4.26 -8.77
N ASN A 353 28.95 -3.53 -7.77
CA ASN A 353 27.52 -3.38 -7.53
C ASN A 353 26.85 -2.32 -8.41
N GLU A 354 27.63 -1.40 -8.99
CA GLU A 354 27.17 -0.34 -9.91
C GLU A 354 25.82 0.30 -9.51
N CYS A 355 25.72 0.75 -8.25
CA CYS A 355 24.42 1.12 -7.67
C CYS A 355 23.83 2.39 -8.31
N ASP A 356 22.53 2.36 -8.61
CA ASP A 356 21.73 3.55 -8.89
C ASP A 356 21.32 4.20 -7.56
N VAL A 357 21.90 5.36 -7.26
CA VAL A 357 21.70 6.09 -6.02
C VAL A 357 20.79 7.29 -6.27
N ALA A 358 19.80 7.47 -5.42
CA ALA A 358 18.94 8.65 -5.41
C ALA A 358 19.23 9.49 -4.16
N LEU A 359 19.64 10.74 -4.36
CA LEU A 359 19.74 11.75 -3.30
C LEU A 359 18.45 12.54 -3.22
N LEU A 360 17.93 12.71 -2.01
CA LEU A 360 16.90 13.69 -1.68
C LEU A 360 17.58 14.94 -1.16
N LEU A 361 17.31 16.07 -1.80
CA LEU A 361 17.86 17.37 -1.44
C LEU A 361 16.77 18.24 -0.79
N ARG A 362 17.11 18.93 0.29
CA ARG A 362 16.33 20.00 0.91
C ARG A 362 17.05 21.32 0.66
N GLY A 363 16.64 22.06 -0.37
CA GLY A 363 17.45 23.13 -0.94
C GLY A 363 18.79 22.58 -1.46
N LYS A 364 19.91 22.95 -0.81
CA LYS A 364 21.25 22.46 -1.14
C LYS A 364 21.74 21.31 -0.25
N GLU A 365 21.04 21.05 0.86
CA GLU A 365 21.41 20.03 1.83
C GLU A 365 20.97 18.64 1.35
N VAL A 366 21.84 17.63 1.50
CA VAL A 366 21.45 16.23 1.29
C VAL A 366 20.63 15.76 2.49
N ALA A 367 19.31 15.64 2.31
CA ALA A 367 18.39 15.18 3.35
C ALA A 367 18.38 13.65 3.50
N ALA A 368 18.58 12.92 2.40
CA ALA A 368 18.71 11.46 2.42
C ALA A 368 19.42 10.93 1.16
N ALA A 369 19.94 9.72 1.26
CA ALA A 369 20.47 8.95 0.14
C ALA A 369 19.86 7.56 0.15
N PHE A 370 19.48 7.05 -1.02
CA PHE A 370 18.83 5.75 -1.20
C PHE A 370 19.51 4.95 -2.32
N GLY A 371 19.43 3.62 -2.26
CA GLY A 371 19.85 2.74 -3.36
C GLY A 371 21.30 2.25 -3.28
N SER A 372 22.09 2.71 -2.30
CA SER A 372 23.44 2.20 -2.10
C SER A 372 23.43 0.87 -1.36
N ARG A 373 24.19 -0.13 -1.85
CA ARG A 373 24.32 -1.44 -1.16
C ARG A 373 25.29 -1.43 0.01
N CYS A 374 26.28 -0.53 -0.02
CA CYS A 374 27.40 -0.51 0.93
C CYS A 374 27.28 0.57 2.01
N GLY A 375 26.25 1.43 1.97
CA GLY A 375 26.10 2.50 2.95
C GLY A 375 26.97 3.74 2.67
N LYS A 376 27.67 3.81 1.52
CA LYS A 376 28.61 4.90 1.19
C LYS A 376 27.91 6.26 1.19
N TRP A 377 26.75 6.35 0.56
CA TRP A 377 26.10 7.62 0.22
C TRP A 377 25.30 8.22 1.38
N GLU A 378 24.93 7.39 2.36
CA GLU A 378 24.27 7.75 3.60
C GLU A 378 25.17 8.63 4.48
N THR A 379 26.50 8.58 4.28
CA THR A 379 27.46 9.45 4.98
C THR A 379 27.42 10.92 4.52
N LEU A 380 26.72 11.23 3.43
CA LEU A 380 26.55 12.58 2.91
C LEU A 380 25.35 13.32 3.52
N VAL A 381 24.49 12.62 4.27
CA VAL A 381 23.30 13.23 4.89
C VAL A 381 23.72 14.37 5.82
N GLY A 382 23.09 15.54 5.64
CA GLY A 382 23.39 16.79 6.36
C GLY A 382 24.48 17.67 5.73
N ARG A 383 25.05 17.30 4.57
CA ARG A 383 26.04 18.15 3.86
C ARG A 383 25.37 19.12 2.90
N GLU A 384 25.82 20.39 2.88
CA GLU A 384 25.26 21.49 2.07
C GLU A 384 25.90 21.68 0.67
N GLU A 385 27.03 21.03 0.40
CA GLU A 385 27.75 21.15 -0.88
C GLU A 385 28.08 19.76 -1.44
N TYR A 386 27.36 19.39 -2.51
CA TYR A 386 27.69 18.23 -3.34
C TYR A 386 27.66 18.65 -4.82
N THR A 387 28.82 18.60 -5.48
CA THR A 387 28.92 18.81 -6.92
C THR A 387 28.91 17.46 -7.65
N PRO A 388 28.01 17.24 -8.62
CA PRO A 388 27.87 15.94 -9.31
C PRO A 388 29.10 15.50 -10.13
N ALA A 389 30.08 16.38 -10.33
CA ALA A 389 31.14 16.20 -11.33
C ALA A 389 32.24 15.20 -10.95
N THR A 390 32.36 14.78 -9.68
CA THR A 390 33.52 14.00 -9.21
C THR A 390 33.20 12.70 -8.48
N GLY A 391 31.94 12.40 -8.15
CA GLY A 391 31.57 11.16 -7.43
C GLY A 391 32.23 11.00 -6.05
N HIS A 392 32.85 12.06 -5.53
CA HIS A 392 33.57 12.11 -4.27
C HIS A 392 33.15 13.35 -3.47
N PRO A 393 33.05 13.23 -2.13
CA PRO A 393 32.90 14.41 -1.27
C PRO A 393 34.10 15.35 -1.45
N ILE A 394 33.85 16.65 -1.37
CA ILE A 394 34.88 17.69 -1.27
C ILE A 394 35.70 17.48 0.01
#